data_AF-A0A2H5V1X7-F1
#
_entry.id   AF-A0A2H5V1X7-F1
#
_cell.length_a   1.000
_cell.length_b   1.000
_cell.length_c   1.000
_cell.angle_alpha   90.00
_cell.angle_beta   90.00
_cell.angle_gamma   90.00
#
_symmetry.space_group_name_H-M   'P 1'
#
loop_
_entity.id
_entity.type
_entity.pdbx_description
1 polymer ?
#
loop_
_entity_poly.entity_id
_entity_poly.type
_entity_poly.pdbx_seq_one_letter_code
_entity_poly.pdbx_strand_id
1 'polypeptide(L)' 'MDPQDVVEVLRRNNRKMMESALLEALNTRGRVTSAKELREALIVLEVRGLVRVHSLDEERRLIVLLE' A
#
# COMPACT_ATOMS: atom_id res chain seq x y z
N MET A 1 -3.02 -7.65 -8.94
CA MET A 1 -3.26 -7.55 -7.48
C MET A 1 -4.64 -6.92 -7.17
N ASP A 2 -5.40 -7.42 -6.19
CA ASP A 2 -6.66 -6.78 -5.75
C ASP A 2 -6.39 -5.60 -4.81
N PRO A 3 -7.01 -4.41 -5.03
CA PRO A 3 -6.84 -3.25 -4.15
C PRO A 3 -7.35 -3.47 -2.72
N GLN A 4 -8.27 -4.42 -2.53
CA GLN A 4 -8.82 -4.76 -1.22
C GLN A 4 -7.77 -5.39 -0.30
N ASP A 5 -6.79 -6.13 -0.83
CA ASP A 5 -5.71 -6.71 -0.01
C ASP A 5 -4.79 -5.64 0.56
N VAL A 6 -4.52 -4.56 -0.19
CA VAL A 6 -3.76 -3.40 0.32
C VAL A 6 -4.47 -2.81 1.54
N VAL A 7 -5.78 -2.60 1.42
CA VAL A 7 -6.61 -2.04 2.49
C VAL A 7 -6.63 -2.97 3.70
N GLU A 8 -6.79 -4.28 3.51
CA GLU A 8 -6.74 -5.25 4.60
C GLU A 8 -5.39 -5.29 5.31
N VAL A 9 -4.29 -5.24 4.57
CA VAL A 9 -2.94 -5.21 5.15
C VAL A 9 -2.74 -3.91 5.93
N LEU A 10 -3.12 -2.75 5.38
CA LEU A 10 -3.03 -1.48 6.09
C LEU A 10 -3.92 -1.47 7.34
N ARG A 11 -5.16 -1.97 7.28
CA ARG A 11 -6.06 -2.06 8.45
C ARG A 11 -5.45 -2.84 9.59
N ARG A 12 -4.77 -3.96 9.31
CA ARG A 12 -4.12 -4.78 10.33
C ARG A 12 -2.82 -4.18 10.86
N ASN A 13 -2.19 -3.26 10.13
CA ASN A 13 -0.93 -2.61 10.50
C ASN A 13 -1.14 -1.13 10.86
N ASN A 14 -2.06 -0.85 11.80
CA ASN A 14 -2.32 0.50 12.33
C ASN A 14 -2.65 1.56 11.27
N ARG A 15 -3.20 1.16 10.12
CA ARG A 15 -3.65 2.03 9.02
C ARG A 15 -2.55 2.85 8.38
N LYS A 16 -1.27 2.55 8.63
CA LYS A 16 -0.15 3.27 8.03
C LYS A 16 1.04 2.34 7.88
N MET A 17 1.71 2.40 6.74
CA MET A 17 2.86 1.55 6.49
C MET A 17 3.74 2.10 5.37
N MET A 18 5.03 1.81 5.40
CA MET A 18 5.94 2.19 4.31
C MET A 18 5.62 1.38 3.04
N GLU A 19 5.85 1.94 1.85
CA GLU A 19 5.64 1.25 0.55
C GLU A 19 6.42 -0.07 0.52
N SER A 20 7.68 -0.07 1.00
CA SER A 20 8.51 -1.27 1.11
C SER A 20 7.92 -2.32 2.05
N ALA A 21 7.56 -1.92 3.28
CA ALA A 21 6.95 -2.81 4.26
C ALA A 21 5.59 -3.36 3.80
N LEU A 22 4.82 -2.57 3.04
CA LEU A 22 3.57 -2.98 2.41
C LEU A 22 3.82 -4.03 1.35
N LEU A 23 4.79 -3.81 0.47
CA LEU A 23 5.19 -4.77 -0.54
C LEU A 23 5.65 -6.10 0.08
N GLU A 24 6.48 -6.03 1.12
CA GLU A 24 6.93 -7.22 1.85
C GLU A 24 5.76 -7.97 2.50
N ALA A 25 4.88 -7.27 3.22
CA ALA A 25 3.72 -7.88 3.87
C ALA A 25 2.75 -8.55 2.89
N LEU A 26 2.58 -7.99 1.69
CA LEU A 26 1.77 -8.57 0.63
C LEU A 26 2.41 -9.83 0.04
N ASN A 27 3.72 -9.79 -0.18
CA ASN A 27 4.48 -10.95 -0.65
C ASN A 27 4.48 -12.09 0.38
N THR A 28 4.58 -11.79 1.69
CA THR A 28 4.50 -12.78 2.78
C THR A 28 3.14 -13.48 2.83
N ARG A 29 2.06 -12.84 2.36
CA ARG A 29 0.73 -13.47 2.25
C ARG A 29 0.56 -14.38 1.03
N GLY A 30 1.64 -14.68 0.32
CA GLY A 30 1.61 -15.53 -0.87
C GLY A 30 1.09 -14.82 -2.12
N ARG A 31 0.85 -13.50 -2.06
CA ARG A 31 0.55 -12.69 -3.23
C ARG A 31 1.84 -12.06 -3.74
N VAL A 32 2.56 -12.81 -4.59
CA VAL A 32 3.73 -12.27 -5.30
C VAL A 32 3.27 -11.04 -6.08
N THR A 33 3.69 -9.87 -5.60
CA THR A 33 3.29 -8.57 -6.11
C THR A 33 4.55 -7.78 -6.39
N SER A 34 4.62 -7.21 -7.59
CA SER A 34 5.73 -6.31 -7.95
C SER A 34 5.51 -4.91 -7.39
N ALA A 35 6.59 -4.16 -7.14
CA ALA A 35 6.50 -2.76 -6.72
C ALA A 35 5.66 -1.90 -7.69
N LYS A 36 5.70 -2.23 -8.99
CA LYS A 36 4.86 -1.61 -10.02
C LYS A 36 3.37 -1.87 -9.79
N GLU A 37 2.98 -3.12 -9.58
CA GLU A 37 1.57 -3.48 -9.32
C GLU A 37 1.05 -2.84 -8.03
N LEU A 38 1.88 -2.80 -6.98
CA LEU A 38 1.54 -2.12 -5.74
C LEU A 38 1.28 -0.62 -6.00
N ARG A 39 2.13 0.04 -6.77
CA ARG A 39 1.94 1.45 -7.14
C ARG A 39 0.67 1.67 -7.95
N GLU A 40 0.38 0.81 -8.92
CA GLU A 40 -0.87 0.87 -9.68
C GLU A 40 -2.10 0.71 -8.78
N ALA A 41 -2.06 -0.23 -7.83
CA ALA A 41 -3.13 -0.41 -6.84
C ALA A 41 -3.27 0.80 -5.90
N LEU A 42 -2.16 1.38 -5.43
CA LEU A 42 -2.16 2.57 -4.59
C LEU A 42 -2.74 3.78 -5.31
N ILE A 43 -2.45 3.97 -6.60
CA ILE A 43 -3.05 5.04 -7.42
C ILE A 43 -4.58 4.88 -7.46
N VAL A 44 -5.07 3.65 -7.72
CA VAL A 44 -6.51 3.38 -7.76
C VAL A 44 -7.17 3.65 -6.41
N LEU A 45 -6.52 3.27 -5.30
CA LEU A 45 -7.04 3.51 -3.95
C LEU A 45 -7.00 5.00 -3.56
N GLU A 46 -5.98 5.72 -3.99
CA GLU A 46 -5.84 7.16 -3.72
C GLU A 46 -6.89 7.97 -4.49
N VAL A 47 -7.14 7.64 -5.76
CA VAL A 47 -8.24 8.23 -6.55
C VAL A 47 -9.60 7.96 -5.92
N ARG A 48 -9.77 6.80 -5.26
CA ARG A 48 -11.00 6.46 -4.51
C ARG A 48 -11.07 7.11 -3.12
N GLY A 49 -10.05 7.87 -2.72
CA GLY A 49 -9.97 8.52 -1.40
C GLY A 49 -9.77 7.55 -0.24
N LEU A 50 -9.35 6.30 -0.50
CA LEU A 50 -9.18 5.26 0.52
C LEU A 50 -7.79 5.28 1.13
N VAL A 51 -6.77 5.76 0.42
CA VAL A 51 -5.40 5.87 0.92
C VAL A 51 -4.81 7.22 0.55
N ARG A 52 -3.75 7.59 1.25
CA ARG A 52 -2.88 8.73 0.92
C ARG A 52 -1.44 8.30 0.89
N VAL A 53 -0.74 8.61 -0.19
CA VAL A 53 0.68 8.36 -0.33
C VAL A 53 1.45 9.65 0.01
N HIS A 54 2.22 9.60 1.09
CA HIS A 54 3.16 10.65 1.48
C HIS A 54 4.56 10.26 1.01
N SER A 55 5.14 11.06 0.10
CA SER A 55 6.57 10.92 -0.23
C SER A 55 7.39 11.61 0.86
N LEU A 56 8.22 10.83 1.55
CA LEU A 56 9.12 11.33 2.60
C LEU A 56 10.47 11.72 1.99
N ASP A 57 10.99 10.89 1.07
CA ASP A 57 12.24 11.10 0.32
C ASP A 57 12.14 10.43 -1.06
N GLU A 58 13.18 10.53 -1.90
CA GLU A 58 13.24 9.94 -3.26
C GLU A 58 12.93 8.42 -3.27
N GLU A 59 13.26 7.72 -2.19
CA GLU A 59 13.09 6.27 -2.06
C GLU A 59 12.03 5.85 -1.04
N ARG A 60 11.52 6.79 -0.24
CA ARG A 60 10.69 6.49 0.93
C ARG A 60 9.30 7.07 0.79
N ARG A 61 8.31 6.20 0.80
CA ARG A 61 6.89 6.56 0.75
C ARG A 61 6.15 5.93 1.90
N LEU A 62 5.35 6.74 2.59
CA LEU A 62 4.45 6.32 3.66
C LEU A 62 3.02 6.27 3.11
N ILE A 63 2.38 5.13 3.23
CA ILE A 63 1.02 4.90 2.77
C ILE A 63 0.14 4.93 4.02
N VAL A 64 -0.88 5.78 3.99
CA VAL A 64 -1.84 5.93 5.08
C VAL A 64 -3.21 5.55 4.55
N LEU A 65 -3.90 4.64 5.23
CA LEU A 65 -5.29 4.34 4.97
C LEU A 65 -6.15 5.47 5.54
N LEU A 66 -6.95 6.08 4.68
CA LEU A 66 -7.96 7.06 5.03
C LEU A 66 -9.26 6.31 5.37
N GLU A 67 -9.94 6.74 6.43
CA GLU A 67 -11.30 6.32 6.74
C GLU A 67 -12.31 7.36 6.22
#